data_AF-A0A0C9TJ18-F1
#
_entry.id   AF-A0A0C9TJ18-F1
#
_cell.length_a   1.000
_cell.length_b   1.000
_cell.length_c   1.000
_cell.angle_alpha   90.00
_cell.angle_beta   90.00
_cell.angle_gamma   90.00
#
_symmetry.space_group_name_H-M   'P 1'
#
loop_
_entity.id
_entity.type
_entity.pdbx_description
1 polymer ?
#
loop_
_entity_poly.entity_id
_entity_poly.type
_entity_poly.pdbx_seq_one_letter_code
_entity_poly.pdbx_strand_id
1 'polypeptide(L)'
;MQIVWISPSTPRTPLQNDQKLIQNFHRIMRNDPCHHSTFGVTVEDTEARLWFACRSVTVVSKAFDFVTNPNELIHLVCSLAFTDDSELGWNPTIPRVVVEGEPRHDITFQEKEDSPAVYRTVAIISDFGADAMTGSGTRVFKSVQGKSAPGLFEHAVIKDAWRDSDRDREDQILQNILNDIGQDREEDAKKHFLTVLRAEDVNVKGRTDDTLHLLHGETTLGDYSWYEVWPDREPSRRSHVSSVGRTPTCLTHQSIPVATSANIQHKKYFRIVFKEVCQPISELKSLHDALDTLANTVMGLRCLHTTGWVHRDISSWSVLRCGRQGFITDLEYAKRTDSDQSHEVRTGTPDFMACEVEAQRYLFFPDPPRSMASLKMRRISPPEPGPLFRANCLHDLESLWWILMWVLHYHVDEHTSVLSHEQETLYQKYFPGLSRGPGQTRLSSLIVAVNVHFLPQSFWVAASLANDIRASLHGVYQAAELSSGLVLLEPYSECSEYFSAALESAAAQTDARLVPMHALKKRKLPESRQK
;
A
#
# COMPACT_ATOMS: atom_id res chain seq x y z
N MET A 1 -10.42 8.50 27.53
CA MET A 1 -11.55 7.94 26.76
C MET A 1 -12.20 9.03 25.90
N GLN A 2 -12.14 8.94 24.57
CA GLN A 2 -12.85 9.87 23.68
C GLN A 2 -14.16 9.20 23.21
N ILE A 3 -15.17 9.13 24.10
CA ILE A 3 -16.52 8.79 23.64
C ILE A 3 -17.06 10.03 22.93
N VAL A 4 -17.31 9.90 21.64
CA VAL A 4 -17.96 10.96 20.87
C VAL A 4 -19.44 10.91 21.19
N TRP A 5 -19.87 11.73 22.14
CA TRP A 5 -21.29 11.97 22.40
C TRP A 5 -21.77 13.08 21.48
N ILE A 6 -22.72 12.76 20.59
CA ILE A 6 -23.36 13.75 19.73
C ILE A 6 -24.79 13.90 20.20
N SER A 7 -25.08 15.04 20.83
CA SER A 7 -26.43 15.45 21.23
C SER A 7 -26.84 16.67 20.40
N PRO A 8 -28.09 16.74 19.91
CA PRO A 8 -28.52 17.85 19.06
C PRO A 8 -28.73 19.14 19.87
N SER A 9 -28.02 20.20 19.50
CA SER A 9 -28.36 21.58 19.89
C SER A 9 -29.29 22.28 18.87
N THR A 10 -29.69 21.59 17.81
CA THR A 10 -30.57 22.02 16.69
C THR A 10 -31.13 20.78 16.00
N PRO A 11 -32.27 20.85 15.26
CA PRO A 11 -32.84 19.68 14.58
C PRO A 11 -31.86 19.21 13.50
N ARG A 12 -31.03 18.23 13.85
CA ARG A 12 -30.10 17.56 12.96
C ARG A 12 -30.67 16.19 12.67
N THR A 13 -30.62 15.78 11.41
CA THR A 13 -31.06 14.44 11.00
C THR A 13 -30.09 13.39 11.55
N PRO A 14 -30.58 12.17 11.89
CA PRO A 14 -29.75 11.01 12.27
C PRO A 14 -28.47 10.85 11.46
N LEU A 15 -28.59 11.01 10.14
CA LEU A 15 -27.51 10.95 9.17
C LEU A 15 -26.31 11.87 9.50
N GLN A 16 -26.56 13.07 10.03
CA GLN A 16 -25.50 14.01 10.38
C GLN A 16 -24.73 13.60 11.64
N ASN A 17 -25.36 12.86 12.56
CA ASN A 17 -24.69 12.34 13.74
C ASN A 17 -23.79 11.17 13.34
N ASP A 18 -24.31 10.25 12.51
CA ASP A 18 -23.55 9.11 11.98
C ASP A 18 -22.32 9.58 11.20
N GLN A 19 -22.49 10.54 10.29
CA GLN A 19 -21.37 11.12 9.52
C GLN A 19 -20.30 11.75 10.41
N LYS A 20 -20.69 12.50 11.45
CA LYS A 20 -19.73 13.10 12.39
C LYS A 20 -19.03 12.07 13.24
N LEU A 21 -19.72 11.01 13.64
CA LEU A 21 -19.11 9.94 14.40
C LEU A 21 -18.06 9.21 13.55
N ILE A 22 -18.40 8.85 12.32
CA ILE A 22 -17.49 8.21 11.37
C ILE A 22 -16.28 9.11 11.09
N GLN A 23 -16.48 10.42 10.91
CA GLN A 23 -15.36 11.37 10.78
C GLN A 23 -14.46 11.40 12.01
N ASN A 24 -15.01 11.27 13.22
CA ASN A 24 -14.21 11.20 14.44
C ASN A 24 -13.45 9.87 14.56
N PHE A 25 -14.08 8.74 14.25
CA PHE A 25 -13.40 7.44 14.19
C PHE A 25 -12.23 7.48 13.22
N HIS A 26 -12.46 7.98 12.01
CA HIS A 26 -11.42 8.18 11.01
C HIS A 26 -10.28 9.04 11.57
N ARG A 27 -10.59 10.16 12.24
CA ARG A 27 -9.58 11.04 12.83
C ARG A 27 -8.77 10.37 13.95
N ILE A 28 -9.40 9.58 14.80
CA ILE A 28 -8.76 8.85 15.90
C ILE A 28 -7.83 7.78 15.33
N MET A 29 -8.39 6.86 14.54
CA MET A 29 -7.67 5.72 13.96
C MET A 29 -6.51 6.17 13.05
N ARG A 30 -6.68 7.29 12.33
CA ARG A 30 -5.64 7.86 11.46
C ARG A 30 -4.53 8.55 12.23
N ASN A 31 -4.84 9.35 13.24
CA ASN A 31 -3.83 10.24 13.84
C ASN A 31 -3.12 9.58 15.02
N ASP A 32 -3.81 8.76 15.80
CA ASP A 32 -3.28 8.21 17.04
C ASP A 32 -2.83 6.75 16.84
N PRO A 33 -1.51 6.45 16.89
CA PRO A 33 -1.01 5.08 16.76
C PRO A 33 -1.32 4.22 17.99
N CYS A 34 -1.74 4.84 19.11
CA CYS A 34 -2.06 4.15 20.34
C CYS A 34 -3.45 3.52 20.32
N HIS A 35 -4.18 3.58 19.21
CA HIS A 35 -5.51 3.00 19.07
C HIS A 35 -5.55 1.85 18.07
N HIS A 36 -5.95 0.65 18.54
CA HIS A 36 -6.27 -0.49 17.66
C HIS A 36 -7.77 -0.56 17.30
N SER A 37 -8.62 0.08 18.09
CA SER A 37 -10.06 0.16 17.91
C SER A 37 -10.62 1.39 18.65
N THR A 38 -11.87 1.73 18.37
CA THR A 38 -12.56 2.86 19.00
C THR A 38 -14.05 2.63 19.13
N PHE A 39 -14.65 3.24 20.15
CA PHE A 39 -16.09 3.17 20.45
C PHE A 39 -16.74 4.55 20.33
N GLY A 40 -18.03 4.54 20.01
CA GLY A 40 -18.84 5.75 19.81
C GLY A 40 -20.28 5.53 20.21
N VAL A 41 -20.97 6.60 20.62
CA VAL A 41 -22.39 6.54 20.95
C VAL A 41 -23.11 7.67 20.24
N THR A 42 -24.07 7.34 19.38
CA THR A 42 -25.01 8.35 18.83
C THR A 42 -26.28 8.37 19.67
N VAL A 43 -26.82 9.57 19.89
CA VAL A 43 -28.10 9.78 20.58
C VAL A 43 -29.00 10.65 19.72
N GLU A 44 -30.19 10.15 19.41
CA GLU A 44 -31.23 10.78 18.59
C GLU A 44 -32.52 10.79 19.40
N ASP A 45 -32.91 11.95 19.92
CA ASP A 45 -34.02 12.09 20.87
C ASP A 45 -33.87 11.16 22.09
N THR A 46 -34.60 10.04 22.13
CA THR A 46 -34.53 9.02 23.18
C THR A 46 -33.79 7.75 22.76
N GLU A 47 -33.38 7.64 21.50
CA GLU A 47 -32.69 6.47 20.97
C GLU A 47 -31.18 6.62 21.06
N ALA A 48 -30.50 5.59 21.55
CA ALA A 48 -29.05 5.48 21.55
C ALA A 48 -28.57 4.29 20.68
N ARG A 49 -27.42 4.45 20.02
CA ARG A 49 -26.70 3.37 19.32
C ARG A 49 -25.24 3.32 19.77
N LEU A 50 -24.72 2.12 20.00
CA LEU A 50 -23.30 1.86 20.21
C LEU A 50 -22.64 1.56 18.87
N TRP A 51 -21.49 2.18 18.65
CA TRP A 51 -20.65 1.98 17.49
C TRP A 51 -19.28 1.49 17.91
N PHE A 52 -18.72 0.61 17.10
CA PHE A 52 -17.37 0.11 17.26
C PHE A 52 -16.67 0.09 15.90
N ALA A 53 -15.43 0.56 15.86
CA ALA A 53 -14.60 0.49 14.66
C ALA A 53 -13.21 -0.07 14.99
N CYS A 54 -12.73 -0.96 14.13
CA CYS A 54 -11.36 -1.46 14.12
C CYS A 54 -10.82 -1.45 12.68
N ARG A 55 -9.61 -2.00 12.48
CA ARG A 55 -8.95 -2.04 11.16
C ARG A 55 -9.60 -2.98 10.13
N SER A 56 -10.59 -3.77 10.54
CA SER A 56 -11.29 -4.72 9.65
C SER A 56 -12.73 -4.35 9.40
N VAL A 57 -13.42 -3.75 10.38
CA VAL A 57 -14.86 -3.47 10.28
C VAL A 57 -15.28 -2.29 11.15
N THR A 58 -16.37 -1.63 10.75
CA THR A 58 -17.18 -0.78 11.62
C THR A 58 -18.55 -1.43 11.82
N VAL A 59 -18.95 -1.65 13.07
CA VAL A 59 -20.24 -2.23 13.44
C VAL A 59 -21.04 -1.24 14.28
N VAL A 60 -22.35 -1.33 14.17
CA VAL A 60 -23.31 -0.51 14.91
C VAL A 60 -24.37 -1.40 15.52
N SER A 61 -24.78 -1.10 16.76
CA SER A 61 -25.88 -1.80 17.42
C SER A 61 -27.23 -1.41 16.83
N LYS A 62 -28.26 -2.23 17.11
CA LYS A 62 -29.65 -1.73 17.00
C LYS A 62 -29.83 -0.53 17.94
N ALA A 63 -30.68 0.41 17.54
CA ALA A 63 -31.09 1.50 18.41
C ALA A 63 -31.87 0.96 19.60
N PHE A 64 -31.69 1.57 20.77
CA PHE A 64 -32.51 1.32 21.94
C PHE A 64 -32.98 2.64 22.56
N ASP A 65 -34.23 2.68 22.99
CA ASP A 65 -34.77 3.85 23.69
C ASP A 65 -34.33 3.80 25.17
N PHE A 66 -33.52 4.77 25.60
CA PHE A 66 -32.98 4.81 26.96
C PHE A 66 -33.98 5.32 28.01
N VAL A 67 -35.13 5.88 27.60
CA VAL A 67 -36.21 6.27 28.51
C VAL A 67 -37.03 5.05 28.91
N THR A 68 -37.31 4.16 27.96
CA THR A 68 -38.04 2.91 28.18
C THR A 68 -37.14 1.80 28.74
N ASN A 69 -35.87 1.75 28.34
CA ASN A 69 -34.89 0.75 28.77
C ASN A 69 -33.65 1.41 29.42
N PRO A 70 -33.78 2.10 30.57
CA PRO A 70 -32.66 2.80 31.20
C PRO A 70 -31.52 1.87 31.63
N ASN A 71 -31.82 0.59 31.91
CA ASN A 71 -30.81 -0.40 32.27
C ASN A 71 -29.78 -0.63 31.16
N GLU A 72 -30.17 -0.55 29.88
CA GLU A 72 -29.24 -0.69 28.75
C GLU A 72 -28.24 0.47 28.71
N LEU A 73 -28.71 1.70 28.95
CA LEU A 73 -27.83 2.88 29.02
C LEU A 73 -26.89 2.79 30.22
N ILE A 74 -27.40 2.39 31.39
CA ILE A 74 -26.58 2.20 32.59
C ILE A 74 -25.51 1.13 32.34
N HIS A 75 -25.90 -0.01 31.74
CA HIS A 75 -24.96 -1.07 31.40
C HIS A 75 -23.89 -0.56 30.44
N LEU A 76 -24.28 0.10 29.35
CA LEU A 76 -23.36 0.70 28.38
C LEU A 76 -22.35 1.65 29.05
N VAL A 77 -22.83 2.60 29.86
CA VAL A 77 -21.97 3.58 30.53
C VAL A 77 -21.05 2.89 31.53
N CYS A 78 -21.54 1.93 32.30
CA CYS A 78 -20.73 1.16 33.24
C CYS A 78 -19.67 0.32 32.52
N SER A 79 -20.01 -0.40 31.46
CA SER A 79 -19.04 -1.13 30.64
C SER A 79 -17.95 -0.19 30.16
N LEU A 80 -18.32 0.91 29.50
CA LEU A 80 -17.36 1.88 28.97
C LEU A 80 -16.50 2.55 30.06
N ALA A 81 -17.04 2.81 31.25
CA ALA A 81 -16.32 3.49 32.33
C ALA A 81 -15.36 2.58 33.12
N PHE A 82 -15.66 1.29 33.21
CA PHE A 82 -14.92 0.33 34.06
C PHE A 82 -14.12 -0.71 33.25
N THR A 83 -14.28 -0.76 31.94
CA THR A 83 -13.46 -1.56 31.04
C THR A 83 -12.02 -1.04 31.01
N ASP A 84 -11.05 -1.96 30.96
CA ASP A 84 -9.63 -1.61 30.91
C ASP A 84 -9.28 -0.83 29.64
N ASP A 85 -8.26 0.03 29.70
CA ASP A 85 -7.83 0.84 28.55
C ASP A 85 -7.60 -0.01 27.28
N SER A 86 -7.02 -1.22 27.44
CA SER A 86 -6.79 -2.12 26.30
C SER A 86 -8.08 -2.63 25.65
N GLU A 87 -9.13 -2.82 26.44
CA GLU A 87 -10.42 -3.27 25.96
C GLU A 87 -11.26 -2.10 25.42
N LEU A 88 -10.96 -0.87 25.84
CA LEU A 88 -11.48 0.37 25.25
C LEU A 88 -10.81 0.77 23.93
N GLY A 89 -9.83 0.00 23.50
CA GLY A 89 -9.17 0.20 22.22
C GLY A 89 -7.78 0.84 22.30
N TRP A 90 -7.19 0.99 23.49
CA TRP A 90 -5.82 1.50 23.63
C TRP A 90 -4.78 0.39 23.50
N ASN A 91 -3.67 0.69 22.86
CA ASN A 91 -2.56 -0.22 22.72
C ASN A 91 -1.50 0.05 23.81
N PRO A 92 -1.40 -0.79 24.85
CA PRO A 92 -0.43 -0.58 25.94
C PRO A 92 1.02 -0.80 25.51
N THR A 93 1.26 -1.35 24.31
CA THR A 93 2.63 -1.63 23.82
C THR A 93 3.27 -0.44 23.10
N ILE A 94 2.53 0.66 22.91
CA ILE A 94 2.99 1.91 22.28
C ILE A 94 2.64 3.11 23.17
N PRO A 95 3.13 3.18 24.42
CA PRO A 95 2.90 4.35 25.26
C PRO A 95 3.46 5.63 24.62
N ARG A 96 2.65 6.69 24.65
CA ARG A 96 3.06 8.04 24.28
C ARG A 96 3.92 8.64 25.39
N VAL A 97 5.06 9.22 25.01
CA VAL A 97 5.98 9.93 25.89
C VAL A 97 6.27 11.32 25.33
N VAL A 98 6.62 12.29 26.18
CA VAL A 98 7.00 13.65 25.74
C VAL A 98 8.50 13.82 25.94
N VAL A 99 9.22 14.08 24.86
CA VAL A 99 10.66 14.32 24.88
C VAL A 99 10.89 15.69 24.25
N GLU A 100 11.52 16.60 25.00
CA GLU A 100 11.80 17.97 24.52
C GLU A 100 10.53 18.73 24.04
N GLY A 101 9.38 18.45 24.65
CA GLY A 101 8.09 19.06 24.28
C GLY A 101 7.38 18.39 23.10
N GLU A 102 8.01 17.45 22.40
CA GLU A 102 7.45 16.74 21.26
C GLU A 102 6.91 15.36 21.66
N PRO A 103 5.71 14.96 21.16
CA PRO A 103 5.18 13.63 21.41
C PRO A 103 5.97 12.57 20.63
N ARG A 104 6.46 11.57 21.37
CA ARG A 104 7.11 10.35 20.87
C ARG A 104 6.33 9.13 21.35
N HIS A 105 6.66 7.97 20.82
CA HIS A 105 6.13 6.69 21.27
C HIS A 105 7.28 5.75 21.61
N ASP A 106 7.12 5.01 22.70
CA ASP A 106 8.02 3.92 23.08
C ASP A 106 7.38 2.59 22.65
N ILE A 107 7.83 2.02 21.55
CA ILE A 107 7.29 0.77 21.00
C ILE A 107 8.01 -0.42 21.65
N THR A 108 7.26 -1.26 22.34
CA THR A 108 7.79 -2.40 23.09
C THR A 108 7.64 -3.70 22.30
N PHE A 109 8.71 -4.49 22.26
CA PHE A 109 8.73 -5.84 21.70
C PHE A 109 8.90 -6.87 22.82
N GLN A 110 8.07 -7.90 22.81
CA GLN A 110 7.95 -8.91 23.87
C GLN A 110 8.64 -10.25 23.53
N GLU A 111 9.01 -10.49 22.28
CA GLU A 111 9.44 -11.82 21.76
C GLU A 111 10.69 -12.46 22.43
N LYS A 112 11.41 -11.77 23.32
CA LYS A 112 12.48 -12.36 24.14
C LYS A 112 12.12 -12.19 25.61
N GLU A 113 11.55 -13.23 26.22
CA GLU A 113 11.07 -13.27 27.62
C GLU A 113 12.11 -12.76 28.64
N ASP A 114 13.41 -12.87 28.35
CA ASP A 114 14.48 -12.42 29.24
C ASP A 114 14.74 -10.89 29.23
N SER A 115 14.32 -10.16 28.18
CA SER A 115 14.37 -8.69 28.16
C SER A 115 13.53 -8.08 27.03
N PRO A 116 12.46 -7.32 27.33
CA PRO A 116 11.70 -6.63 26.31
C PRO A 116 12.56 -5.53 25.67
N ALA A 117 12.59 -5.49 24.35
CA ALA A 117 13.26 -4.42 23.63
C ALA A 117 12.29 -3.24 23.46
N VAL A 118 12.75 -2.03 23.75
CA VAL A 118 11.96 -0.82 23.55
C VAL A 118 12.65 0.04 22.51
N TYR A 119 11.89 0.56 21.56
CA TYR A 119 12.37 1.51 20.57
C TYR A 119 11.59 2.81 20.68
N ARG A 120 12.31 3.93 20.80
CA ARG A 120 11.69 5.26 20.83
C ARG A 120 11.59 5.82 19.41
N THR A 121 10.41 6.27 19.01
CA THR A 121 10.22 6.94 17.72
C THR A 121 10.92 8.31 17.71
N VAL A 122 11.59 8.63 16.60
CA VAL A 122 12.30 9.89 16.33
C VAL A 122 11.64 10.68 15.21
N ALA A 123 10.97 10.03 14.25
CA ALA A 123 10.19 10.71 13.22
C ALA A 123 9.21 9.71 12.59
N ILE A 124 8.14 10.23 12.00
CA ILE A 124 7.28 9.46 11.09
C ILE A 124 7.95 9.53 9.71
N ILE A 125 8.24 8.37 9.12
CA ILE A 125 8.69 8.24 7.73
C ILE A 125 7.47 8.19 6.81
N SER A 126 6.47 7.36 7.16
CA SER A 126 5.23 7.22 6.42
C SER A 126 4.06 6.87 7.34
N ASP A 127 2.90 7.47 7.10
CA ASP A 127 1.62 7.19 7.78
C ASP A 127 0.46 7.09 6.79
N PHE A 128 0.77 7.01 5.49
CA PHE A 128 -0.24 6.99 4.43
C PHE A 128 -1.16 5.75 4.53
N GLY A 129 -0.59 4.59 4.90
CA GLY A 129 -1.36 3.37 5.12
C GLY A 129 -2.34 3.46 6.31
N ALA A 130 -2.18 4.46 7.18
CA ALA A 130 -3.09 4.72 8.29
C ALA A 130 -4.26 5.65 7.93
N ASP A 131 -4.30 6.22 6.72
CA ASP A 131 -5.33 7.19 6.31
C ASP A 131 -6.73 6.57 6.38
N ALA A 132 -6.89 5.36 5.85
CA ALA A 132 -8.16 4.66 5.88
C ALA A 132 -8.51 4.12 7.27
N MET A 133 -9.79 4.20 7.61
CA MET A 133 -10.33 3.63 8.86
C MET A 133 -10.14 2.11 8.92
N THR A 134 -10.47 1.41 7.83
CA THR A 134 -10.24 -0.03 7.63
C THR A 134 -9.08 -0.25 6.66
N GLY A 135 -8.26 -1.27 6.88
CA GLY A 135 -7.09 -1.58 6.04
C GLY A 135 -5.87 -1.96 6.87
N SER A 136 -4.69 -1.82 6.30
CA SER A 136 -3.44 -2.19 6.96
C SER A 136 -3.04 -1.25 8.10
N GLY A 137 -3.54 -0.01 8.12
CA GLY A 137 -3.19 0.93 9.18
C GLY A 137 -1.69 1.25 9.27
N THR A 138 -0.92 0.97 8.20
CA THR A 138 0.54 0.94 8.24
C THR A 138 1.14 2.29 8.62
N ARG A 139 2.03 2.27 9.61
CA ARG A 139 2.89 3.39 10.00
C ARG A 139 4.34 2.95 10.00
N VAL A 140 5.20 3.81 9.48
CA VAL A 140 6.65 3.60 9.40
C VAL A 140 7.34 4.70 10.18
N PHE A 141 8.10 4.33 11.21
CA PHE A 141 8.80 5.23 12.10
C PHE A 141 10.31 5.09 11.95
N LYS A 142 11.02 6.22 11.94
CA LYS A 142 12.44 6.25 12.30
C LYS A 142 12.53 6.16 13.82
N SER A 143 13.41 5.31 14.34
CA SER A 143 13.51 5.01 15.76
C SER A 143 14.95 4.83 16.23
N VAL A 144 15.14 4.83 17.55
CA VAL A 144 16.38 4.44 18.23
C VAL A 144 16.08 3.37 19.27
N GLN A 145 16.99 2.41 19.44
CA GLN A 145 16.84 1.37 20.45
C GLN A 145 17.09 1.95 21.84
N GLY A 146 16.19 1.67 22.78
CA GLY A 146 16.23 2.13 24.17
C GLY A 146 15.28 3.30 24.49
N LYS A 147 15.19 3.62 25.79
CA LYS A 147 14.35 4.70 26.34
C LYS A 147 15.10 6.03 26.53
N SER A 148 16.35 6.12 26.09
CA SER A 148 17.20 7.30 26.28
C SER A 148 17.74 7.77 24.94
N ALA A 149 17.61 9.06 24.64
CA ALA A 149 18.47 9.78 23.69
C ALA A 149 19.04 10.95 24.49
N PRO A 150 20.37 11.10 24.62
CA PRO A 150 21.24 11.40 23.48
C PRO A 150 22.60 10.66 23.46
N GLY A 151 23.02 10.21 22.28
CA GLY A 151 24.29 9.53 21.99
C GLY A 151 24.36 9.14 20.50
N LEU A 152 25.50 8.61 20.05
CA LEU A 152 25.74 8.11 18.68
C LEU A 152 24.98 6.79 18.44
N PHE A 153 23.65 6.80 18.60
CA PHE A 153 22.83 5.59 18.48
C PHE A 153 22.53 5.28 17.02
N GLU A 154 22.66 3.99 16.66
CA GLU A 154 22.23 3.47 15.37
C GLU A 154 20.71 3.62 15.26
N HIS A 155 20.27 4.29 14.19
CA HIS A 155 18.85 4.43 13.89
C HIS A 155 18.33 3.16 13.24
N ALA A 156 17.07 2.83 13.51
CA ALA A 156 16.36 1.72 12.89
C ALA A 156 14.99 2.20 12.38
N VAL A 157 14.39 1.43 11.47
CA VAL A 157 13.04 1.68 10.95
C VAL A 157 12.08 0.68 11.56
N ILE A 158 10.93 1.14 12.04
CA ILE A 158 9.84 0.29 12.51
C ILE A 158 8.68 0.42 11.55
N LYS A 159 8.23 -0.69 10.98
CA LYS A 159 6.95 -0.79 10.27
C LYS A 159 5.97 -1.47 11.22
N ASP A 160 4.87 -0.77 11.52
CA ASP A 160 3.82 -1.19 12.44
C ASP A 160 2.49 -1.20 11.67
N ALA A 161 1.84 -2.36 11.57
CA ALA A 161 0.76 -2.59 10.62
C ALA A 161 -0.15 -3.77 10.99
N TRP A 162 -1.30 -3.82 10.32
CA TRP A 162 -2.31 -4.87 10.39
C TRP A 162 -2.25 -5.69 9.10
N ARG A 163 -1.78 -6.94 9.19
CA ARG A 163 -1.80 -7.85 8.04
C ARG A 163 -3.06 -8.70 8.06
N ASP A 164 -3.45 -9.22 6.90
CA ASP A 164 -4.56 -10.18 6.83
C ASP A 164 -4.21 -11.46 7.63
N SER A 165 -5.20 -12.03 8.33
CA SER A 165 -4.97 -13.10 9.30
C SER A 165 -4.46 -14.41 8.68
N ASP A 166 -4.73 -14.59 7.39
CA ASP A 166 -4.33 -15.72 6.54
C ASP A 166 -2.94 -15.54 5.91
N ARG A 167 -2.24 -14.44 6.21
CA ARG A 167 -0.92 -14.14 5.67
C ARG A 167 0.20 -14.30 6.69
N ASP A 168 1.31 -14.79 6.17
CA ASP A 168 2.58 -14.85 6.88
C ASP A 168 3.15 -13.44 7.07
N ARG A 169 4.03 -13.29 8.06
CA ARG A 169 4.73 -12.03 8.30
C ARG A 169 5.84 -11.82 7.26
N GLU A 170 6.16 -10.56 7.02
CA GLU A 170 7.20 -10.16 6.07
C GLU A 170 8.58 -10.79 6.36
N ASP A 171 8.96 -10.94 7.63
CA ASP A 171 10.20 -11.60 8.04
C ASP A 171 10.21 -13.10 7.71
N GLN A 172 9.06 -13.77 7.87
CA GLN A 172 8.92 -15.19 7.57
C GLN A 172 8.97 -15.44 6.07
N ILE A 173 8.30 -14.58 5.29
CA ILE A 173 8.33 -14.64 3.82
C ILE A 173 9.76 -14.42 3.32
N LEU A 174 10.47 -13.42 3.83
CA LEU A 174 11.87 -13.18 3.49
C LEU A 174 12.76 -14.39 3.84
N GLN A 175 12.57 -14.99 5.02
CA GLN A 175 13.33 -16.18 5.40
C GLN A 175 13.06 -17.36 4.45
N ASN A 176 11.80 -17.56 4.04
CA ASN A 176 11.43 -18.61 3.09
C ASN A 176 12.08 -18.39 1.72
N ILE A 177 12.07 -17.13 1.23
CA ILE A 177 12.76 -16.75 0.00
C ILE A 177 14.27 -17.06 0.09
N LEU A 178 14.93 -16.64 1.16
CA LEU A 178 16.37 -16.86 1.35
C LEU A 178 16.71 -18.35 1.45
N ASN A 179 15.87 -19.14 2.13
CA ASN A 179 16.01 -20.59 2.20
C ASN A 179 15.88 -21.25 0.81
N ASP A 180 14.91 -20.81 0.00
CA ASP A 180 14.67 -21.32 -1.36
C ASP A 180 15.82 -20.92 -2.33
N ILE A 181 16.51 -19.79 -2.11
CA ILE A 181 17.66 -19.34 -2.92
C ILE A 181 18.87 -20.27 -2.75
N GLY A 182 19.05 -20.79 -1.52
CA GLY A 182 20.15 -21.65 -1.11
C GLY A 182 21.35 -20.88 -0.55
N GLN A 183 22.11 -21.54 0.33
CA GLN A 183 23.20 -20.95 1.10
C GLN A 183 24.29 -20.29 0.24
N ASP A 184 24.59 -20.86 -0.94
CA ASP A 184 25.65 -20.37 -1.83
C ASP A 184 25.39 -18.97 -2.39
N ARG A 185 24.11 -18.57 -2.50
CA ARG A 185 23.69 -17.27 -3.08
C ARG A 185 22.98 -16.37 -2.08
N GLU A 186 22.83 -16.82 -0.84
CA GLU A 186 22.09 -16.13 0.21
C GLU A 186 22.71 -14.76 0.54
N GLU A 187 24.03 -14.69 0.68
CA GLU A 187 24.74 -13.44 1.00
C GLU A 187 24.67 -12.41 -0.13
N ASP A 188 24.59 -12.87 -1.38
CA ASP A 188 24.36 -11.97 -2.51
C ASP A 188 22.91 -11.48 -2.54
N ALA A 189 21.94 -12.37 -2.28
CA ALA A 189 20.53 -11.99 -2.23
C ALA A 189 20.23 -10.98 -1.11
N LYS A 190 20.82 -11.16 0.07
CA LYS A 190 20.68 -10.25 1.23
C LYS A 190 21.03 -8.78 0.91
N LYS A 191 21.86 -8.52 -0.10
CA LYS A 191 22.21 -7.15 -0.54
C LYS A 191 21.02 -6.38 -1.11
N HIS A 192 19.96 -7.08 -1.51
CA HIS A 192 18.78 -6.51 -2.19
C HIS A 192 17.53 -6.43 -1.30
N PHE A 193 17.59 -6.94 -0.06
CA PHE A 193 16.48 -6.92 0.90
C PHE A 193 16.88 -6.21 2.19
N LEU A 194 15.90 -5.67 2.91
CA LEU A 194 16.15 -5.02 4.20
C LEU A 194 16.58 -6.05 5.27
N THR A 195 17.52 -5.67 6.12
CA THR A 195 17.96 -6.50 7.24
C THR A 195 16.94 -6.42 8.37
N VAL A 196 16.26 -7.53 8.65
CA VAL A 196 15.33 -7.65 9.78
C VAL A 196 16.12 -7.78 11.08
N LEU A 197 15.93 -6.83 12.00
CA LEU A 197 16.50 -6.86 13.35
C LEU A 197 15.57 -7.58 14.33
N ARG A 198 14.26 -7.45 14.12
CA ARG A 198 13.21 -7.99 14.99
C ARG A 198 11.87 -7.96 14.28
N ALA A 199 10.99 -8.93 14.54
CA ALA A 199 9.62 -8.92 14.05
C ALA A 199 8.75 -9.72 15.02
N GLU A 200 7.55 -9.26 15.34
CA GLU A 200 6.64 -10.03 16.20
C GLU A 200 5.17 -9.79 15.83
N ASP A 201 4.35 -10.77 16.22
CA ASP A 201 2.93 -10.55 16.39
C ASP A 201 2.69 -9.90 17.75
N VAL A 202 1.94 -8.80 17.76
CA VAL A 202 1.76 -8.02 18.96
C VAL A 202 0.86 -8.78 19.91
N ASN A 203 1.32 -8.96 21.15
CA ASN A 203 0.53 -9.60 22.20
C ASN A 203 0.10 -8.58 23.25
N VAL A 204 -1.20 -8.59 23.58
CA VAL A 204 -1.82 -7.77 24.62
C VAL A 204 -2.49 -8.71 25.61
N LYS A 205 -2.14 -8.62 26.90
CA LYS A 205 -2.68 -9.47 27.98
C LYS A 205 -2.58 -10.98 27.68
N GLY A 206 -1.47 -11.42 27.07
CA GLY A 206 -1.22 -12.84 26.78
C GLY A 206 -2.00 -13.40 25.59
N ARG A 207 -2.63 -12.54 24.78
CA ARG A 207 -3.30 -12.91 23.53
C ARG A 207 -2.75 -12.10 22.38
N THR A 208 -2.71 -12.70 21.20
CA THR A 208 -2.39 -11.99 19.96
C THR A 208 -3.44 -10.92 19.69
N ASP A 209 -3.00 -9.72 19.36
CA ASP A 209 -3.87 -8.60 19.01
C ASP A 209 -4.36 -8.81 17.57
N ASP A 210 -5.60 -9.30 17.46
CA ASP A 210 -6.25 -9.62 16.21
C ASP A 210 -7.68 -9.06 16.17
N THR A 211 -8.23 -8.98 14.97
CA THR A 211 -9.62 -8.54 14.77
C THR A 211 -10.60 -9.72 14.65
N LEU A 212 -10.18 -10.95 14.98
CA LEU A 212 -11.05 -12.14 14.96
C LEU A 212 -11.84 -12.23 16.26
N HIS A 213 -11.16 -11.99 17.38
CA HIS A 213 -11.74 -12.08 18.72
C HIS A 213 -12.23 -10.73 19.25
N LEU A 214 -13.00 -9.99 18.43
CA LEU A 214 -13.52 -8.68 18.81
C LEU A 214 -14.38 -8.77 20.08
N LEU A 215 -14.29 -7.76 20.95
CA LEU A 215 -15.26 -7.51 22.03
C LEU A 215 -15.53 -8.72 22.97
N HIS A 216 -14.49 -9.50 23.30
CA HIS A 216 -14.49 -10.63 24.25
C HIS A 216 -14.87 -12.03 23.73
N GLY A 217 -14.92 -12.31 22.40
CA GLY A 217 -15.12 -13.68 21.92
C GLY A 217 -15.00 -13.89 20.40
N GLU A 218 -15.18 -15.14 19.94
CA GLU A 218 -15.34 -15.46 18.52
C GLU A 218 -16.61 -14.81 18.00
N THR A 219 -16.49 -13.71 17.26
CA THR A 219 -17.65 -13.12 16.57
C THR A 219 -17.94 -13.98 15.34
N THR A 220 -18.87 -14.93 15.44
CA THR A 220 -19.37 -15.65 14.26
C THR A 220 -20.31 -14.73 13.48
N LEU A 221 -19.78 -14.09 12.44
CA LEU A 221 -20.55 -13.21 11.55
C LEU A 221 -21.41 -14.01 10.56
N GLY A 222 -22.53 -14.54 11.06
CA GLY A 222 -23.53 -15.22 10.24
C GLY A 222 -24.60 -14.30 9.65
N ASP A 223 -25.12 -13.33 10.43
CA ASP A 223 -26.42 -12.69 10.11
C ASP A 223 -26.48 -11.18 10.38
N TYR A 224 -25.46 -10.41 9.97
CA TYR A 224 -25.49 -8.95 10.15
C TYR A 224 -26.15 -8.27 8.95
N SER A 225 -27.11 -7.38 9.20
CA SER A 225 -27.67 -6.50 8.17
C SER A 225 -26.77 -5.30 7.94
N TRP A 226 -26.57 -4.91 6.68
CA TRP A 226 -25.86 -3.67 6.35
C TRP A 226 -26.60 -2.45 6.90
N TYR A 227 -25.84 -1.54 7.50
CA TYR A 227 -26.33 -0.23 7.91
C TYR A 227 -25.79 0.81 6.92
N GLU A 228 -26.66 1.33 6.06
CA GLU A 228 -26.26 2.27 5.02
C GLU A 228 -26.13 3.69 5.59
N VAL A 229 -24.95 4.29 5.42
CA VAL A 229 -24.70 5.70 5.69
C VAL A 229 -24.50 6.43 4.37
N TRP A 230 -25.49 7.24 4.00
CA TRP A 230 -25.44 8.03 2.77
C TRP A 230 -24.53 9.25 2.93
N PRO A 231 -23.60 9.51 2.00
CA PRO A 231 -22.82 10.74 2.02
C PRO A 231 -23.68 11.93 1.56
N ASP A 232 -23.71 13.03 2.35
CA ASP A 232 -24.41 14.29 2.00
C ASP A 232 -23.79 15.00 0.78
N ARG A 233 -22.56 14.65 0.42
CA ARG A 233 -21.79 15.21 -0.70
C ARG A 233 -20.92 14.13 -1.32
N GLU A 234 -20.72 14.21 -2.63
CA GLU A 234 -19.68 13.39 -3.26
C GLU A 234 -18.33 13.62 -2.55
N PRO A 235 -17.55 12.54 -2.30
CA PRO A 235 -16.25 12.67 -1.68
C PRO A 235 -15.39 13.67 -2.47
N SER A 236 -14.78 14.62 -1.76
CA SER A 236 -13.94 15.61 -2.43
C SER A 236 -12.78 14.91 -3.12
N ARG A 237 -12.62 15.11 -4.44
CA ARG A 237 -11.51 14.54 -5.25
C ARG A 237 -10.14 15.16 -4.93
N ARG A 238 -9.98 15.85 -3.80
CA ARG A 238 -8.72 16.49 -3.41
C ARG A 238 -7.80 15.44 -2.83
N SER A 239 -6.56 15.41 -3.32
CA SER A 239 -5.49 14.57 -2.78
C SER A 239 -5.29 14.86 -1.28
N HIS A 240 -5.57 13.87 -0.43
CA HIS A 240 -5.33 13.99 1.00
C HIS A 240 -3.82 14.01 1.27
N VAL A 241 -3.39 14.96 2.10
CA VAL A 241 -1.99 15.13 2.49
C VAL A 241 -1.76 14.33 3.77
N SER A 242 -0.70 13.54 3.83
CA SER A 242 -0.29 12.79 5.03
C SER A 242 0.13 13.74 6.17
N SER A 243 0.26 13.26 7.41
CA SER A 243 0.64 14.14 8.53
C SER A 243 2.04 14.74 8.36
N VAL A 244 2.90 14.08 7.59
CA VAL A 244 4.23 14.57 7.19
C VAL A 244 4.20 15.57 6.01
N GLY A 245 3.01 16.04 5.61
CA GLY A 245 2.86 17.03 4.54
C GLY A 245 3.07 16.48 3.13
N ARG A 246 3.17 15.15 2.98
CA ARG A 246 3.40 14.48 1.70
C ARG A 246 2.07 14.17 1.04
N THR A 247 1.90 14.67 -0.18
CA THR A 247 0.80 14.22 -1.03
C THR A 247 1.20 12.85 -1.57
N PRO A 248 0.40 11.79 -1.35
CA PRO A 248 0.69 10.51 -1.97
C PRO A 248 0.70 10.74 -3.48
N THR A 249 1.88 10.53 -4.07
CA THR A 249 2.14 10.73 -5.49
C THR A 249 1.45 9.70 -6.37
N CYS A 250 0.97 8.63 -5.74
CA CYS A 250 0.12 7.60 -6.28
C CYS A 250 -1.12 7.49 -5.39
N LEU A 251 -2.31 7.56 -5.99
CA LEU A 251 -3.57 7.45 -5.25
C LEU A 251 -3.86 5.95 -5.07
N THR A 252 -3.63 5.41 -3.87
CA THR A 252 -4.04 4.02 -3.61
C THR A 252 -5.56 3.96 -3.52
N HIS A 253 -6.17 3.35 -4.53
CA HIS A 253 -7.56 2.93 -4.50
C HIS A 253 -7.71 1.86 -3.42
N GLN A 254 -8.27 2.21 -2.27
CA GLN A 254 -9.01 1.20 -1.53
C GLN A 254 -10.33 1.03 -2.26
N SER A 255 -10.46 -0.09 -2.96
CA SER A 255 -11.70 -0.49 -3.60
C SER A 255 -12.80 -0.52 -2.55
N ILE A 256 -13.91 0.20 -2.80
CA ILE A 256 -15.17 -0.12 -2.14
C ILE A 256 -15.47 -1.57 -2.54
N PRO A 257 -15.51 -2.53 -1.59
CA PRO A 257 -15.80 -3.91 -1.94
C PRO A 257 -17.16 -3.96 -2.64
N VAL A 258 -17.24 -4.72 -3.73
CA VAL A 258 -18.54 -5.00 -4.37
C VAL A 258 -19.41 -5.70 -3.33
N ALA A 259 -20.62 -5.18 -3.12
CA ALA A 259 -21.56 -5.54 -2.06
C ALA A 259 -22.03 -7.01 -2.03
N THR A 260 -21.50 -7.86 -2.91
CA THR A 260 -21.85 -9.27 -3.00
C THR A 260 -20.88 -10.09 -2.16
N SER A 261 -21.33 -10.43 -0.94
CA SER A 261 -20.70 -11.27 0.10
C SER A 261 -19.36 -10.77 0.66
N ALA A 262 -19.37 -9.64 1.39
CA ALA A 262 -18.19 -9.22 2.13
C ALA A 262 -18.04 -10.03 3.43
N ASN A 263 -17.36 -11.17 3.35
CA ASN A 263 -16.76 -11.76 4.54
C ASN A 263 -15.79 -10.73 5.12
N ILE A 264 -15.86 -10.48 6.43
CA ILE A 264 -14.90 -9.60 7.10
C ILE A 264 -13.52 -10.23 6.96
N GLN A 265 -12.61 -9.49 6.35
CA GLN A 265 -11.22 -9.90 6.30
C GLN A 265 -10.56 -9.56 7.63
N HIS A 266 -10.43 -10.57 8.49
CA HIS A 266 -9.78 -10.39 9.79
C HIS A 266 -8.28 -10.11 9.62
N LYS A 267 -7.73 -9.39 10.59
CA LYS A 267 -6.35 -8.91 10.56
C LYS A 267 -5.64 -9.24 11.87
N LYS A 268 -4.34 -9.45 11.78
CA LYS A 268 -3.42 -9.61 12.92
C LYS A 268 -2.46 -8.43 12.97
N TYR A 269 -2.29 -7.87 14.15
CA TYR A 269 -1.40 -6.73 14.35
C TYR A 269 0.04 -7.19 14.53
N PHE A 270 0.94 -6.57 13.77
CA PHE A 270 2.34 -6.95 13.73
C PHE A 270 3.26 -5.74 13.61
N ARG A 271 4.51 -5.98 13.95
CA ARG A 271 5.57 -4.98 13.82
C ARG A 271 6.87 -5.63 13.44
N ILE A 272 7.66 -4.91 12.65
CA ILE A 272 8.96 -5.34 12.17
C ILE A 272 9.95 -4.18 12.24
N VAL A 273 11.19 -4.48 12.61
CA VAL A 273 12.30 -3.54 12.72
C VAL A 273 13.33 -3.86 11.66
N PHE A 274 13.65 -2.87 10.83
CA PHE A 274 14.71 -2.94 9.84
C PHE A 274 15.92 -2.11 10.26
N LYS A 275 17.11 -2.59 9.91
CA LYS A 275 18.38 -1.91 10.19
C LYS A 275 18.54 -0.65 9.35
N GLU A 276 18.24 -0.75 8.06
CA GLU A 276 18.50 0.31 7.10
C GLU A 276 17.46 1.42 7.19
N VAL A 277 17.92 2.67 7.23
CA VAL A 277 17.06 3.86 7.15
C VAL A 277 17.10 4.38 5.72
N CYS A 278 16.26 3.82 4.86
CA CYS A 278 16.24 4.12 3.43
C CYS A 278 15.36 5.32 3.07
N GLN A 279 15.54 5.82 1.83
CA GLN A 279 14.65 6.77 1.17
C GLN A 279 13.90 6.05 0.03
N PRO A 280 12.57 6.22 -0.10
CA PRO A 280 11.84 5.67 -1.23
C PRO A 280 12.20 6.38 -2.53
N ILE A 281 12.07 5.69 -3.66
CA ILE A 281 12.39 6.23 -5.00
C ILE A 281 11.61 7.52 -5.30
N SER A 282 10.40 7.65 -4.75
CA SER A 282 9.56 8.85 -4.90
C SER A 282 10.14 10.12 -4.28
N GLU A 283 11.16 10.01 -3.42
CA GLU A 283 11.82 11.12 -2.74
C GLU A 283 13.23 11.41 -3.25
N LEU A 284 13.73 10.59 -4.18
CA LEU A 284 15.06 10.80 -4.76
C LEU A 284 15.08 12.06 -5.61
N LYS A 285 16.18 12.79 -5.49
CA LYS A 285 16.39 14.08 -6.18
C LYS A 285 17.31 13.97 -7.39
N SER A 286 17.80 12.78 -7.69
CA SER A 286 18.75 12.52 -8.77
C SER A 286 18.18 11.44 -9.68
N LEU A 287 18.15 11.71 -11.00
CA LEU A 287 17.73 10.74 -12.00
C LEU A 287 18.68 9.55 -12.03
N HIS A 288 20.00 9.79 -11.91
CA HIS A 288 21.00 8.74 -11.77
C HIS A 288 20.66 7.81 -10.59
N ASP A 289 20.40 8.37 -9.41
CA ASP A 289 20.09 7.57 -8.22
C ASP A 289 18.79 6.78 -8.37
N ALA A 290 17.78 7.35 -9.04
CA ALA A 290 16.53 6.64 -9.32
C ALA A 290 16.75 5.45 -10.27
N LEU A 291 17.50 5.63 -11.36
CA LEU A 291 17.82 4.59 -12.34
C LEU A 291 18.68 3.48 -11.73
N ASP A 292 19.73 3.86 -11.00
CA ASP A 292 20.60 2.94 -10.28
C ASP A 292 19.82 2.12 -9.24
N THR A 293 18.91 2.76 -8.50
CA THR A 293 18.04 2.06 -7.54
C THR A 293 17.11 1.06 -8.25
N LEU A 294 16.50 1.43 -9.39
CA LEU A 294 15.68 0.51 -10.18
C LEU A 294 16.51 -0.69 -10.68
N ALA A 295 17.76 -0.49 -11.11
CA ALA A 295 18.63 -1.58 -11.56
C ALA A 295 18.93 -2.56 -10.42
N ASN A 296 19.28 -2.02 -9.24
CA ASN A 296 19.47 -2.82 -8.02
C ASN A 296 18.20 -3.59 -7.62
N THR A 297 17.01 -3.01 -7.85
CA THR A 297 15.73 -3.68 -7.64
C THR A 297 15.47 -4.79 -8.65
N VAL A 298 15.81 -4.61 -9.94
CA VAL A 298 15.73 -5.71 -10.93
C VAL A 298 16.56 -6.91 -10.44
N MET A 299 17.75 -6.66 -9.89
CA MET A 299 18.58 -7.73 -9.31
C MET A 299 17.91 -8.45 -8.13
N GLY A 300 17.28 -7.71 -7.21
CA GLY A 300 16.50 -8.32 -6.13
C GLY A 300 15.30 -9.14 -6.62
N LEU A 301 14.59 -8.65 -7.65
CA LEU A 301 13.51 -9.40 -8.29
C LEU A 301 14.02 -10.67 -8.98
N ARG A 302 15.21 -10.66 -9.59
CA ARG A 302 15.84 -11.88 -10.12
C ARG A 302 16.09 -12.92 -9.02
N CYS A 303 16.52 -12.49 -7.83
CA CYS A 303 16.66 -13.40 -6.68
C CYS A 303 15.32 -14.03 -6.28
N LEU A 304 14.22 -13.26 -6.29
CA LEU A 304 12.86 -13.78 -6.01
C LEU A 304 12.36 -14.72 -7.09
N HIS A 305 12.47 -14.31 -8.36
CA HIS A 305 11.81 -15.00 -9.46
C HIS A 305 12.51 -16.30 -9.84
N THR A 306 13.83 -16.39 -9.63
CA THR A 306 14.57 -17.65 -9.86
C THR A 306 14.20 -18.76 -8.87
N THR A 307 13.57 -18.42 -7.74
CA THR A 307 13.02 -19.37 -6.76
C THR A 307 11.51 -19.52 -6.85
N GLY A 308 10.88 -18.99 -7.91
CA GLY A 308 9.45 -19.13 -8.16
C GLY A 308 8.58 -18.21 -7.31
N TRP A 309 9.15 -17.26 -6.57
CA TRP A 309 8.40 -16.22 -5.87
C TRP A 309 8.07 -15.05 -6.82
N VAL A 310 6.98 -14.35 -6.54
CA VAL A 310 6.55 -13.11 -7.23
C VAL A 310 6.15 -12.12 -6.15
N HIS A 311 6.58 -10.88 -6.25
CA HIS A 311 6.33 -9.83 -5.25
C HIS A 311 4.88 -9.35 -5.26
N ARG A 312 4.29 -9.10 -6.45
CA ARG A 312 2.88 -8.73 -6.68
C ARG A 312 2.42 -7.36 -6.16
N ASP A 313 3.30 -6.55 -5.58
CA ASP A 313 2.97 -5.19 -5.09
C ASP A 313 4.17 -4.23 -5.19
N ILE A 314 4.86 -4.27 -6.32
CA ILE A 314 5.93 -3.31 -6.61
C ILE A 314 5.34 -1.90 -6.83
N SER A 315 5.86 -0.93 -6.10
CA SER A 315 5.40 0.47 -6.12
C SER A 315 6.54 1.44 -5.86
N SER A 316 6.29 2.75 -6.03
CA SER A 316 7.27 3.78 -5.70
C SER A 316 7.65 3.85 -4.21
N TRP A 317 6.93 3.13 -3.34
CA TRP A 317 7.20 3.07 -1.89
C TRP A 317 7.94 1.79 -1.49
N SER A 318 7.81 0.71 -2.26
CA SER A 318 8.52 -0.55 -1.99
C SER A 318 9.94 -0.59 -2.57
N VAL A 319 10.27 0.36 -3.45
CA VAL A 319 11.62 0.56 -4.01
C VAL A 319 12.37 1.61 -3.20
N LEU A 320 13.41 1.17 -2.50
CA LEU A 320 14.13 1.97 -1.50
C LEU A 320 15.61 2.12 -1.85
N ARG A 321 16.23 3.24 -1.46
CA ARG A 321 17.67 3.51 -1.58
C ARG A 321 18.29 3.81 -0.21
N CYS A 322 19.43 3.18 0.10
CA CYS A 322 20.28 3.56 1.22
C CYS A 322 21.74 3.64 0.77
N GLY A 323 22.31 4.85 0.80
CA GLY A 323 23.62 5.12 0.23
C GLY A 323 23.63 4.86 -1.27
N ARG A 324 24.45 3.90 -1.72
CA ARG A 324 24.54 3.45 -3.13
C ARG A 324 23.76 2.16 -3.41
N GLN A 325 23.08 1.60 -2.42
CA GLN A 325 22.40 0.32 -2.55
C GLN A 325 20.89 0.52 -2.69
N GLY A 326 20.30 -0.21 -3.62
CA GLY A 326 18.84 -0.33 -3.77
C GLY A 326 18.31 -1.57 -3.06
N PHE A 327 17.11 -1.45 -2.47
CA PHE A 327 16.44 -2.47 -1.68
C PHE A 327 14.97 -2.62 -2.07
N ILE A 328 14.45 -3.83 -1.88
CA ILE A 328 13.03 -4.18 -1.98
C ILE A 328 12.47 -4.37 -0.57
N THR A 329 11.27 -3.83 -0.33
CA THR A 329 10.48 -4.02 0.91
C THR A 329 9.05 -4.41 0.57
N ASP A 330 8.21 -4.64 1.57
CA ASP A 330 6.78 -4.93 1.43
C ASP A 330 6.50 -6.31 0.81
N LEU A 331 7.23 -7.33 1.29
CA LEU A 331 7.06 -8.73 0.85
C LEU A 331 5.77 -9.40 1.38
N GLU A 332 4.89 -8.68 2.07
CA GLU A 332 3.64 -9.20 2.65
C GLU A 332 2.62 -9.70 1.60
N TYR A 333 2.81 -9.31 0.34
CA TYR A 333 2.06 -9.83 -0.81
C TYR A 333 2.87 -10.84 -1.64
N ALA A 334 4.13 -11.12 -1.31
CA ALA A 334 4.90 -12.05 -2.11
C ALA A 334 4.35 -13.48 -2.01
N LYS A 335 4.35 -14.21 -3.12
CA LYS A 335 3.78 -15.56 -3.19
C LYS A 335 4.51 -16.43 -4.19
N ARG A 336 4.58 -17.73 -3.92
CA ARG A 336 5.09 -18.70 -4.88
C ARG A 336 4.09 -18.96 -6.00
N THR A 337 4.61 -19.04 -7.23
CA THR A 337 3.87 -19.31 -8.46
C THR A 337 3.13 -20.66 -8.46
N ASP A 338 3.65 -21.65 -7.72
CA ASP A 338 3.11 -23.01 -7.58
C ASP A 338 2.05 -23.15 -6.48
N SER A 339 1.74 -22.09 -5.74
CA SER A 339 0.80 -22.17 -4.62
C SER A 339 -0.66 -22.17 -5.08
N ASP A 340 -1.45 -23.08 -4.50
CA ASP A 340 -2.89 -23.24 -4.79
C ASP A 340 -3.81 -22.39 -3.90
N GLN A 341 -3.26 -21.58 -2.99
CA GLN A 341 -4.07 -20.75 -2.09
C GLN A 341 -4.84 -19.68 -2.90
N SER A 342 -6.15 -19.86 -3.04
CA SER A 342 -7.03 -19.12 -3.97
C SER A 342 -7.49 -17.75 -3.45
N HIS A 343 -6.58 -16.94 -2.91
CA HIS A 343 -6.84 -15.55 -2.60
C HIS A 343 -6.17 -14.65 -3.64
N GLU A 344 -6.68 -14.70 -4.88
CA GLU A 344 -6.38 -13.69 -5.89
C GLU A 344 -7.30 -12.49 -5.69
N VAL A 345 -7.15 -11.84 -4.54
CA VAL A 345 -7.61 -10.47 -4.41
C VAL A 345 -6.72 -9.64 -5.34
N ARG A 346 -7.30 -8.69 -6.07
CA ARG A 346 -6.55 -7.70 -6.84
C ARG A 346 -5.60 -6.95 -5.89
N THR A 347 -4.34 -7.36 -5.84
CA THR A 347 -3.27 -6.75 -5.05
C THR A 347 -2.42 -5.89 -5.96
N GLY A 348 -1.96 -4.75 -5.45
CA GLY A 348 -1.12 -3.84 -6.22
C GLY A 348 -1.50 -2.38 -6.05
N THR A 349 -0.49 -1.53 -6.12
CA THR A 349 -0.67 -0.08 -6.20
C THR A 349 -1.21 0.34 -7.58
N PRO A 350 -2.43 0.91 -7.72
CA PRO A 350 -3.12 1.03 -9.01
C PRO A 350 -2.37 1.75 -10.13
N ASP A 351 -1.57 2.76 -9.80
CA ASP A 351 -0.79 3.53 -10.78
C ASP A 351 0.43 2.78 -11.31
N PHE A 352 0.90 1.74 -10.59
CA PHE A 352 2.08 0.92 -10.95
C PHE A 352 1.74 -0.52 -11.28
N MET A 353 0.53 -0.99 -10.97
CA MET A 353 0.05 -2.34 -11.25
C MET A 353 0.23 -2.71 -12.73
N ALA A 354 0.65 -3.94 -13.04
CA ALA A 354 0.72 -4.42 -14.42
C ALA A 354 -0.66 -4.43 -15.11
N CYS A 355 -0.69 -4.28 -16.44
CA CYS A 355 -1.92 -4.18 -17.21
C CYS A 355 -2.81 -5.43 -17.08
N GLU A 356 -2.21 -6.62 -17.10
CA GLU A 356 -2.94 -7.89 -16.96
C GLU A 356 -3.47 -8.10 -15.54
N VAL A 357 -2.67 -7.72 -14.53
CA VAL A 357 -3.08 -7.75 -13.12
C VAL A 357 -4.24 -6.78 -12.90
N GLU A 358 -4.19 -5.60 -13.49
CA GLU A 358 -5.30 -4.65 -13.47
C GLU A 358 -6.56 -5.20 -14.14
N ALA A 359 -6.40 -5.91 -15.26
CA ALA A 359 -7.50 -6.51 -16.01
C ALA A 359 -8.01 -7.83 -15.41
N GLN A 360 -7.26 -8.43 -14.46
CA GLN A 360 -7.49 -9.77 -13.89
C GLN A 360 -7.65 -10.84 -14.99
N ARG A 361 -6.90 -10.67 -16.08
CA ARG A 361 -6.87 -11.60 -17.23
C ARG A 361 -5.63 -11.34 -18.06
N TYR A 362 -5.17 -12.38 -18.72
CA TYR A 362 -4.12 -12.28 -19.72
C TYR A 362 -4.61 -11.50 -20.96
N LEU A 363 -3.73 -10.68 -21.53
CA LEU A 363 -4.05 -9.68 -22.56
C LEU A 363 -3.34 -9.92 -23.90
N PHE A 364 -2.34 -10.81 -23.96
CA PHE A 364 -1.52 -11.06 -25.14
C PHE A 364 -1.74 -12.44 -25.78
N PHE A 365 -2.62 -13.29 -25.21
CA PHE A 365 -3.07 -14.52 -25.87
C PHE A 365 -3.63 -14.23 -27.26
N PRO A 366 -3.26 -15.02 -28.29
CA PRO A 366 -3.80 -14.86 -29.61
C PRO A 366 -5.31 -15.16 -29.62
N ASP A 367 -6.05 -14.38 -30.42
CA ASP A 367 -7.44 -14.73 -30.76
C ASP A 367 -7.47 -16.14 -31.37
N PRO A 368 -8.48 -16.97 -31.06
CA PRO A 368 -8.63 -18.28 -31.70
C PRO A 368 -8.70 -18.12 -33.23
N PRO A 369 -8.03 -19.00 -34.00
CA PRO A 369 -7.95 -18.86 -35.45
C PRO A 369 -9.36 -18.86 -36.07
N ARG A 370 -9.68 -17.76 -36.76
CA ARG A 370 -10.98 -17.59 -37.44
C ARG A 370 -11.00 -18.47 -38.69
N SER A 371 -11.68 -19.61 -38.62
CA SER A 371 -11.87 -20.54 -39.75
C SER A 371 -13.18 -20.27 -40.50
N MET A 372 -13.20 -20.49 -41.81
CA MET A 372 -14.44 -20.54 -42.60
C MET A 372 -15.44 -21.60 -42.08
N ALA A 373 -14.96 -22.63 -41.37
CA ALA A 373 -15.80 -23.64 -40.73
C ALA A 373 -16.55 -23.10 -39.49
N SER A 374 -15.97 -22.15 -38.74
CA SER A 374 -16.64 -21.57 -37.56
C SER A 374 -17.75 -20.57 -37.92
N LEU A 375 -17.77 -20.05 -39.15
CA LEU A 375 -18.93 -19.30 -39.69
C LEU A 375 -20.13 -20.23 -40.00
N LYS A 376 -19.90 -21.50 -40.33
CA LYS A 376 -20.95 -22.48 -40.67
C LYS A 376 -21.51 -23.22 -39.46
N MET A 377 -20.70 -23.43 -38.42
CA MET A 377 -21.16 -24.01 -37.15
C MET A 377 -21.64 -22.91 -36.19
N ARG A 378 -22.86 -22.40 -36.41
CA ARG A 378 -23.51 -21.47 -35.48
C ARG A 378 -24.10 -22.21 -34.26
N ARG A 379 -23.29 -23.04 -33.60
CA ARG A 379 -23.51 -23.42 -32.19
C ARG A 379 -22.62 -22.49 -31.38
N ILE A 380 -23.23 -21.53 -30.70
CA ILE A 380 -22.55 -20.70 -29.71
C ILE A 380 -22.33 -21.61 -28.50
N SER A 381 -21.29 -22.43 -28.55
CA SER A 381 -20.71 -23.00 -27.34
C SER A 381 -20.10 -21.83 -26.57
N PRO A 382 -20.22 -21.77 -25.23
CA PRO A 382 -19.42 -20.83 -24.45
C PRO A 382 -17.95 -21.02 -24.85
N PRO A 383 -17.16 -19.93 -25.04
CA PRO A 383 -15.73 -20.09 -25.22
C PRO A 383 -15.20 -20.93 -24.05
N GLU A 384 -14.33 -21.91 -24.34
CA GLU A 384 -13.69 -22.65 -23.25
C GLU A 384 -13.04 -21.64 -22.31
N PRO A 385 -13.19 -21.80 -20.98
CA PRO A 385 -12.57 -20.89 -20.04
C PRO A 385 -11.06 -20.90 -20.32
N GLY A 386 -10.51 -19.73 -20.62
CA GLY A 386 -9.06 -19.57 -20.72
C GLY A 386 -8.38 -19.98 -19.41
N PRO A 387 -7.03 -20.09 -19.39
CA PRO A 387 -6.32 -20.39 -18.17
C PRO A 387 -6.69 -19.40 -17.07
N LEU A 388 -6.83 -19.91 -15.85
CA LEU A 388 -7.09 -19.08 -14.67
C LEU A 388 -5.94 -18.07 -14.55
N PHE A 389 -6.28 -16.78 -14.47
CA PHE A 389 -5.29 -15.72 -14.41
C PHE A 389 -4.40 -15.91 -13.18
N ARG A 390 -3.08 -15.79 -13.33
CA ARG A 390 -2.14 -15.80 -12.21
C ARG A 390 -1.09 -14.72 -12.41
N ALA A 391 -0.85 -13.94 -11.36
CA ALA A 391 0.24 -12.96 -11.34
C ALA A 391 1.60 -13.67 -11.47
N ASN A 392 2.51 -13.12 -12.27
CA ASN A 392 3.78 -13.74 -12.61
C ASN A 392 4.96 -12.74 -12.61
N CYS A 393 6.17 -13.24 -12.82
CA CYS A 393 7.41 -12.47 -12.75
C CYS A 393 7.50 -11.27 -13.73
N LEU A 394 6.81 -11.33 -14.88
CA LEU A 394 6.79 -10.21 -15.83
C LEU A 394 5.98 -9.03 -15.30
N HIS A 395 4.96 -9.28 -14.49
CA HIS A 395 4.12 -8.24 -13.90
C HIS A 395 4.91 -7.35 -12.93
N ASP A 396 5.87 -7.90 -12.20
CA ASP A 396 6.75 -7.13 -11.32
C ASP A 396 7.74 -6.26 -12.13
N LEU A 397 8.26 -6.76 -13.28
CA LEU A 397 9.08 -5.94 -14.19
C LEU A 397 8.27 -4.83 -14.86
N GLU A 398 7.04 -5.11 -15.28
CA GLU A 398 6.16 -4.07 -15.81
C GLU A 398 5.88 -3.00 -14.75
N SER A 399 5.72 -3.39 -13.49
CA SER A 399 5.53 -2.45 -12.38
C SER A 399 6.76 -1.53 -12.18
N LEU A 400 7.99 -2.06 -12.30
CA LEU A 400 9.20 -1.23 -12.32
C LEU A 400 9.25 -0.28 -13.52
N TRP A 401 8.80 -0.75 -14.69
CA TRP A 401 8.71 0.10 -15.87
C TRP A 401 7.70 1.25 -15.67
N TRP A 402 6.56 0.99 -15.02
CA TRP A 402 5.63 2.05 -14.63
C TRP A 402 6.23 3.04 -13.63
N ILE A 403 7.06 2.58 -12.69
CA ILE A 403 7.80 3.47 -11.78
C ILE A 403 8.80 4.34 -12.55
N LEU A 404 9.54 3.77 -13.51
CA LEU A 404 10.44 4.53 -14.39
C LEU A 404 9.66 5.60 -15.18
N MET A 405 8.53 5.22 -15.78
CA MET A 405 7.64 6.13 -16.50
C MET A 405 7.13 7.26 -15.60
N TRP A 406 6.79 6.94 -14.35
CA TRP A 406 6.39 7.92 -13.36
C TRP A 406 7.55 8.88 -13.02
N VAL A 407 8.76 8.37 -12.77
CA VAL A 407 9.94 9.22 -12.50
C VAL A 407 10.15 10.22 -13.65
N LEU A 408 10.09 9.76 -14.90
CA LEU A 408 10.33 10.60 -16.08
C LEU A 408 9.23 11.63 -16.35
N HIS A 409 7.97 11.29 -16.11
CA HIS A 409 6.84 12.17 -16.47
C HIS A 409 6.40 13.06 -15.31
N TYR A 410 6.58 12.62 -14.06
CA TYR A 410 6.20 13.37 -12.87
C TYR A 410 7.24 14.40 -12.42
N HIS A 411 8.48 14.30 -12.92
CA HIS A 411 9.55 15.23 -12.59
C HIS A 411 9.96 16.06 -13.80
N VAL A 412 10.50 17.23 -13.52
CA VAL A 412 11.32 18.00 -14.46
C VAL A 412 12.74 18.05 -13.91
N ASP A 413 13.68 18.40 -14.76
CA ASP A 413 15.03 18.72 -14.34
C ASP A 413 15.07 20.13 -13.71
N GLU A 414 15.65 20.27 -12.52
CA GLU A 414 15.78 21.54 -11.81
C GLU A 414 16.45 22.61 -12.69
N HIS A 415 17.41 22.22 -13.53
CA HIS A 415 18.14 23.14 -14.40
C HIS A 415 17.27 23.71 -15.52
N THR A 416 16.27 22.96 -15.98
CA THR A 416 15.39 23.38 -17.08
C THR A 416 13.97 23.72 -16.63
N SER A 417 13.56 23.38 -15.39
CA SER A 417 12.38 23.72 -14.56
C SER A 417 11.07 24.18 -15.24
N VAL A 418 10.89 23.86 -16.53
CA VAL A 418 9.75 24.25 -17.35
C VAL A 418 8.95 22.97 -17.61
N LEU A 419 7.76 22.92 -17.01
CA LEU A 419 6.80 21.87 -17.30
C LEU A 419 6.08 22.20 -18.61
N SER A 420 6.28 21.38 -19.64
CA SER A 420 5.56 21.48 -20.91
C SER A 420 4.11 21.01 -20.75
N HIS A 421 3.20 21.55 -21.57
CA HIS A 421 1.81 21.13 -21.56
C HIS A 421 1.66 19.68 -22.05
N GLU A 422 2.52 19.28 -22.98
CA GLU A 422 2.63 17.95 -23.54
C GLU A 422 3.06 16.93 -22.48
N GLN A 423 4.07 17.25 -21.65
CA GLN A 423 4.49 16.41 -20.53
C GLN A 423 3.36 16.25 -19.52
N GLU A 424 2.67 17.33 -19.15
CA GLU A 424 1.55 17.27 -18.22
C GLU A 424 0.40 16.41 -18.78
N THR A 425 0.09 16.55 -20.06
CA THR A 425 -0.93 15.74 -20.76
C THR A 425 -0.56 14.26 -20.77
N LEU A 426 0.70 13.93 -21.07
CA LEU A 426 1.19 12.55 -21.02
C LEU A 426 1.17 11.98 -19.60
N TYR A 427 1.60 12.75 -18.60
CA TYR A 427 1.53 12.34 -17.20
C TYR A 427 0.08 12.01 -16.81
N GLN A 428 -0.89 12.87 -17.14
CA GLN A 428 -2.32 12.60 -16.87
C GLN A 428 -2.86 11.41 -17.66
N LYS A 429 -2.33 11.13 -18.85
CA LYS A 429 -2.69 9.94 -19.64
C LYS A 429 -2.17 8.64 -19.01
N TYR A 430 -0.93 8.65 -18.51
CA TYR A 430 -0.29 7.48 -17.90
C TYR A 430 -0.77 7.24 -16.47
N PHE A 431 -0.97 8.33 -15.72
CA PHE A 431 -1.32 8.32 -14.31
C PHE A 431 -2.57 9.20 -14.08
N PRO A 432 -3.74 8.79 -14.60
CA PRO A 432 -4.98 9.56 -14.47
C PRO A 432 -5.51 9.61 -13.02
N GLY A 433 -4.93 8.82 -12.11
CA GLY A 433 -5.36 8.71 -10.73
C GLY A 433 -6.86 8.42 -10.61
N LEU A 434 -7.55 9.15 -9.73
CA LEU A 434 -8.99 9.02 -9.45
C LEU A 434 -9.91 9.51 -10.59
N SER A 435 -9.37 10.09 -11.67
CA SER A 435 -10.18 10.59 -12.81
C SER A 435 -10.44 9.53 -13.88
N ARG A 436 -10.04 8.28 -13.62
CA ARG A 436 -10.10 7.19 -14.58
C ARG A 436 -11.55 6.71 -14.76
N GLY A 437 -12.06 6.82 -15.98
CA GLY A 437 -13.39 6.30 -16.33
C GLY A 437 -13.39 4.77 -16.50
N PRO A 438 -14.56 4.11 -16.44
CA PRO A 438 -14.68 2.68 -16.76
C PRO A 438 -14.10 2.39 -18.15
N GLY A 439 -13.20 1.41 -18.27
CA GLY A 439 -12.62 0.98 -19.54
C GLY A 439 -11.37 1.74 -20.03
N GLN A 440 -10.88 2.76 -19.30
CA GLN A 440 -9.57 3.34 -19.61
C GLN A 440 -8.46 2.38 -19.16
N THR A 441 -7.74 1.76 -20.10
CA THR A 441 -6.62 0.84 -19.83
C THR A 441 -5.27 1.53 -20.03
N ARG A 442 -4.28 1.25 -19.16
CA ARG A 442 -2.89 1.65 -19.37
C ARG A 442 -2.18 0.85 -20.47
N LEU A 443 -2.79 -0.25 -20.94
CA LEU A 443 -2.26 -1.14 -21.97
C LEU A 443 -1.78 -0.41 -23.23
N SER A 444 -2.54 0.58 -23.73
CA SER A 444 -2.13 1.35 -24.92
C SER A 444 -0.77 2.05 -24.72
N SER A 445 -0.46 2.43 -23.49
CA SER A 445 0.76 3.14 -23.15
C SER A 445 1.94 2.18 -22.96
N LEU A 446 1.69 0.90 -22.66
CA LEU A 446 2.70 -0.17 -22.71
C LEU A 446 2.99 -0.60 -24.15
N ILE A 447 2.01 -0.57 -25.04
CA ILE A 447 2.17 -1.05 -26.43
C ILE A 447 2.74 0.04 -27.36
N VAL A 448 2.46 1.31 -27.09
CA VAL A 448 2.89 2.45 -27.93
C VAL A 448 4.11 3.13 -27.33
N ALA A 449 5.11 3.43 -28.18
CA ALA A 449 6.30 4.16 -27.77
C ALA A 449 5.97 5.57 -27.26
N VAL A 450 6.67 5.97 -26.21
CA VAL A 450 6.63 7.30 -25.61
C VAL A 450 7.38 8.27 -26.51
N ASN A 451 6.77 9.41 -26.84
CA ASN A 451 7.49 10.45 -27.56
C ASN A 451 8.45 11.19 -26.62
N VAL A 452 9.73 10.85 -26.72
CA VAL A 452 10.80 11.41 -25.86
C VAL A 452 10.95 12.92 -25.97
N HIS A 453 10.55 13.52 -27.10
CA HIS A 453 10.68 14.96 -27.33
C HIS A 453 9.72 15.81 -26.48
N PHE A 454 8.73 15.19 -25.84
CA PHE A 454 7.86 15.89 -24.88
C PHE A 454 8.46 15.98 -23.47
N LEU A 455 9.59 15.31 -23.23
CA LEU A 455 10.34 15.36 -21.96
C LEU A 455 11.54 16.30 -22.07
N PRO A 456 12.08 16.78 -20.92
CA PRO A 456 13.34 17.52 -20.88
C PRO A 456 14.46 16.77 -21.60
N GLN A 457 15.35 17.50 -22.28
CA GLN A 457 16.46 16.90 -23.03
C GLN A 457 17.36 16.01 -22.15
N SER A 458 17.54 16.38 -20.89
CA SER A 458 18.30 15.59 -19.90
C SER A 458 17.66 14.23 -19.60
N PHE A 459 16.39 14.00 -19.97
CA PHE A 459 15.69 12.74 -19.77
C PHE A 459 15.67 11.86 -21.03
N TRP A 460 16.11 12.36 -22.19
CA TRP A 460 15.94 11.67 -23.47
C TRP A 460 16.62 10.31 -23.53
N VAL A 461 17.81 10.16 -22.93
CA VAL A 461 18.53 8.87 -22.87
C VAL A 461 17.71 7.86 -22.07
N ALA A 462 17.31 8.21 -20.85
CA ALA A 462 16.49 7.36 -19.99
C ALA A 462 15.12 7.03 -20.62
N ALA A 463 14.47 8.00 -21.28
CA ALA A 463 13.19 7.79 -21.95
C ALA A 463 13.30 6.92 -23.21
N SER A 464 14.41 7.01 -23.94
CA SER A 464 14.67 6.12 -25.08
C SER A 464 14.88 4.69 -24.60
N LEU A 465 15.69 4.50 -23.56
CA LEU A 465 15.90 3.18 -22.97
C LEU A 465 14.62 2.62 -22.32
N ALA A 466 13.77 3.47 -21.74
CA ALA A 466 12.44 3.07 -21.28
C ALA A 466 11.57 2.54 -22.43
N ASN A 467 11.67 3.11 -23.64
CA ASN A 467 10.97 2.60 -24.82
C ASN A 467 11.50 1.25 -25.30
N ASP A 468 12.81 1.01 -25.17
CA ASP A 468 13.41 -0.26 -25.55
C ASP A 468 13.05 -1.37 -24.55
N ILE A 469 13.11 -1.07 -23.24
CA ILE A 469 12.64 -1.96 -22.17
C ILE A 469 11.17 -2.33 -22.39
N ARG A 470 10.32 -1.34 -22.70
CA ARG A 470 8.90 -1.54 -23.05
C ARG A 470 8.73 -2.49 -24.23
N ALA A 471 9.52 -2.31 -25.30
CA ALA A 471 9.47 -3.16 -26.47
C ALA A 471 9.87 -4.61 -26.16
N SER A 472 10.90 -4.79 -25.31
CA SER A 472 11.32 -6.10 -24.80
C SER A 472 10.21 -6.77 -23.97
N LEU A 473 9.63 -6.07 -22.99
CA LEU A 473 8.50 -6.55 -22.19
C LEU A 473 7.32 -6.98 -23.07
N HIS A 474 6.94 -6.13 -24.02
CA HIS A 474 5.83 -6.44 -24.95
C HIS A 474 6.11 -7.70 -25.77
N GLY A 475 7.33 -7.84 -26.32
CA GLY A 475 7.70 -9.03 -27.08
C GLY A 475 7.69 -10.31 -26.23
N VAL A 476 8.12 -10.21 -24.96
CA VAL A 476 8.15 -11.33 -24.03
C VAL A 476 6.75 -11.75 -23.59
N TYR A 477 5.84 -10.80 -23.33
CA TYR A 477 4.43 -11.12 -23.09
C TYR A 477 3.82 -11.88 -24.26
N GLN A 478 4.02 -11.39 -25.49
CA GLN A 478 3.52 -12.05 -26.70
C GLN A 478 4.09 -13.47 -26.83
N ALA A 479 5.40 -13.65 -26.64
CA ALA A 479 6.04 -14.96 -26.75
C ALA A 479 5.57 -15.95 -25.66
N ALA A 480 5.43 -15.47 -24.42
CA ALA A 480 5.01 -16.28 -23.28
C ALA A 480 3.57 -16.80 -23.44
N GLU A 481 2.66 -15.96 -23.93
CA GLU A 481 1.25 -16.31 -24.10
C GLU A 481 0.95 -17.03 -25.42
N LEU A 482 1.89 -17.03 -26.37
CA LEU A 482 1.84 -17.91 -27.55
C LEU A 482 2.18 -19.37 -27.22
N SER A 483 2.93 -19.60 -26.15
CA SER A 483 3.37 -20.94 -25.74
C SER A 483 2.24 -21.71 -25.06
N SER A 484 2.07 -22.99 -25.41
CA SER A 484 1.09 -23.86 -24.75
C SER A 484 1.54 -24.14 -23.31
N GLY A 485 1.02 -23.37 -22.36
CA GLY A 485 1.48 -23.31 -20.97
C GLY A 485 2.46 -22.16 -20.80
N LEU A 486 2.14 -21.20 -19.92
CA LEU A 486 2.95 -20.02 -19.63
C LEU A 486 4.33 -20.42 -19.07
N VAL A 487 5.32 -20.61 -19.96
CA VAL A 487 6.72 -20.87 -19.59
C VAL A 487 7.46 -19.54 -19.56
N LEU A 488 7.79 -19.06 -18.36
CA LEU A 488 8.27 -17.70 -18.16
C LEU A 488 9.74 -17.57 -17.76
N LEU A 489 10.39 -18.62 -17.25
CA LEU A 489 11.70 -18.48 -16.60
C LEU A 489 12.81 -18.01 -17.55
N GLU A 490 12.94 -18.64 -18.72
CA GLU A 490 13.93 -18.23 -19.74
C GLU A 490 13.63 -16.85 -20.33
N PRO A 491 12.40 -16.58 -20.85
CA PRO A 491 12.06 -15.25 -21.37
C PRO A 491 12.20 -14.13 -20.32
N TYR A 492 11.86 -14.42 -19.07
CA TYR A 492 12.07 -13.52 -17.95
C TYR A 492 13.56 -13.23 -17.73
N SER A 493 14.42 -14.26 -17.74
CA SER A 493 15.85 -14.10 -17.49
C SER A 493 16.46 -13.12 -18.48
N GLU A 494 16.27 -13.36 -19.78
CA GLU A 494 16.78 -12.47 -20.85
C GLU A 494 16.21 -11.05 -20.72
N CYS A 495 14.90 -10.94 -20.50
CA CYS A 495 14.23 -9.64 -20.33
C CYS A 495 14.78 -8.86 -19.14
N SER A 496 14.98 -9.52 -18.00
CA SER A 496 15.47 -8.91 -16.77
C SER A 496 16.93 -8.46 -16.87
N GLU A 497 17.77 -9.23 -17.57
CA GLU A 497 19.16 -8.86 -17.84
C GLU A 497 19.25 -7.63 -18.74
N TYR A 498 18.46 -7.62 -19.81
CA TYR A 498 18.34 -6.45 -20.67
C TYR A 498 17.84 -5.22 -19.91
N PHE A 499 16.82 -5.40 -19.05
CA PHE A 499 16.27 -4.32 -18.21
C PHE A 499 17.37 -3.71 -17.33
N SER A 500 18.12 -4.53 -16.59
CA SER A 500 19.21 -4.06 -15.72
C SER A 500 20.27 -3.31 -16.52
N ALA A 501 20.76 -3.90 -17.62
CA ALA A 501 21.79 -3.30 -18.45
C ALA A 501 21.34 -1.96 -19.07
N ALA A 502 20.08 -1.85 -19.49
CA ALA A 502 19.51 -0.61 -20.00
C ALA A 502 19.44 0.47 -18.91
N LEU A 503 19.03 0.14 -17.68
CA LEU A 503 18.99 1.08 -16.57
C LEU A 503 20.39 1.55 -16.15
N GLU A 504 21.36 0.64 -16.06
CA GLU A 504 22.75 0.96 -15.73
C GLU A 504 23.37 1.87 -16.80
N SER A 505 23.12 1.57 -18.09
CA SER A 505 23.56 2.40 -19.21
C SER A 505 22.93 3.78 -19.18
N ALA A 506 21.64 3.88 -18.83
CA ALA A 506 20.95 5.16 -18.65
C ALA A 506 21.59 5.95 -17.49
N ALA A 507 21.76 5.32 -16.33
CA ALA A 507 22.30 5.96 -15.14
C ALA A 507 23.69 6.57 -15.42
N ALA A 508 24.57 5.83 -16.11
CA ALA A 508 25.92 6.30 -16.47
C ALA A 508 25.94 7.52 -17.40
N GLN A 509 24.85 7.79 -18.12
CA GLN A 509 24.76 8.85 -19.14
C GLN A 509 23.84 10.01 -18.74
N THR A 510 23.09 9.88 -17.65
CA THR A 510 22.16 10.90 -17.19
C THR A 510 22.63 11.54 -15.90
N ASP A 511 22.69 12.86 -15.90
CA ASP A 511 22.85 13.66 -14.68
C ASP A 511 21.76 14.73 -14.70
N ALA A 512 20.69 14.51 -13.95
CA ALA A 512 19.54 15.40 -13.90
C ALA A 512 18.99 15.46 -12.47
N ARG A 513 18.66 16.66 -12.01
CA ARG A 513 18.12 16.88 -10.67
C ARG A 513 16.60 16.90 -10.71
N LEU A 514 15.97 15.91 -10.11
CA LEU A 514 14.53 15.71 -10.14
C LEU A 514 13.80 16.73 -9.27
N VAL A 515 12.84 17.44 -9.87
CA VAL A 515 11.87 18.30 -9.19
C VAL A 515 10.46 17.85 -9.55
N PRO A 516 9.61 17.49 -8.57
CA PRO A 516 8.28 16.97 -8.86
C PRO A 516 7.35 18.08 -9.36
N MET A 517 6.44 17.75 -10.29
CA MET A 517 5.50 18.68 -10.94
C MET A 517 4.71 19.55 -9.94
N HIS A 518 4.28 18.98 -8.82
CA HIS A 518 3.50 19.70 -7.82
C HIS A 518 4.29 20.83 -7.12
N ALA A 519 5.62 20.69 -7.00
CA ALA A 519 6.47 21.72 -6.42
C ALA A 519 6.56 22.95 -7.32
N LEU A 520 6.50 22.76 -8.64
CA LEU A 520 6.46 23.86 -9.62
C LEU A 520 5.13 24.63 -9.56
N LYS A 521 4.01 23.92 -9.37
CA LYS A 521 2.67 24.53 -9.25
C LYS A 521 2.55 25.44 -8.02
N LYS A 522 3.19 25.09 -6.90
CA LYS A 522 3.23 25.93 -5.69
C LYS A 522 4.01 27.24 -5.91
N ARG A 523 5.06 27.25 -6.74
CA ARG A 523 5.84 28.46 -7.06
C ARG A 523 5.08 29.46 -7.94
N LYS A 524 4.04 29.03 -8.66
CA LYS A 524 3.22 29.88 -9.56
C LYS A 524 2.06 30.61 -8.87
N LEU A 525 1.83 30.43 -7.57
CA LEU A 525 0.86 31.19 -6.78
C LEU A 525 1.60 32.24 -5.94
N PRO A 526 1.73 33.50 -6.40
CA PRO A 526 2.19 34.57 -5.53
C PRO A 526 1.17 34.82 -4.42
N GLU A 527 1.66 35.10 -3.22
CA GLU A 527 0.89 35.70 -2.14
C GLU A 527 0.18 36.97 -2.65
N SER A 528 -1.10 36.87 -3.01
CA SER A 528 -2.01 38.01 -3.01
C SER A 528 -2.32 38.36 -1.56
N ARG A 529 -1.31 38.86 -0.83
CA ARG A 529 -1.56 39.58 0.43
C ARG A 529 -2.19 40.91 0.06
N GLN A 530 -3.51 40.96 0.25
CA GLN A 530 -4.25 42.20 0.44
C GLN A 530 -3.50 43.04 1.49
N LYS A 531 -3.19 44.29 1.12
CA LYS A 531 -3.06 45.40 2.05
C LYS A 531 -4.27 46.29 1.86
#